data_AF-A0A7Y9LF21-F1
#
_entry.id   AF-A0A7Y9LF21-F1
#
_cell.length_a   1.000
_cell.length_b   1.000
_cell.length_c   1.000
_cell.angle_alpha   90.00
_cell.angle_beta   90.00
_cell.angle_gamma   90.00
#
_symmetry.space_group_name_H-M   'P 1'
#
loop_
_entity.id
_entity.type
_entity.pdbx_description
1 polymer ?
#
loop_
_entity_poly.entity_id
_entity_poly.type
_entity_poly.pdbx_seq_one_letter_code
_entity_poly.pdbx_strand_id
1 'polypeptide(L)' 'MPETRLLGCGGDTSGSLLRRLGVRELIIEAEPWGNLAFCRASLGSGSFEVILKGGQMGTADVFEDVRQGRPHAAC' A
#
# COMPACT_ATOMS: atom_id res chain seq x y z
N MET A 1 10.85 6.15 -11.96
CA MET A 1 10.11 5.05 -11.30
C MET A 1 10.21 5.30 -9.80
N PRO A 2 9.14 5.15 -9.01
CA PRO A 2 9.28 5.29 -7.56
C PRO A 2 10.22 4.20 -7.05
N GLU A 3 11.32 4.59 -6.40
CA GLU A 3 12.35 3.63 -5.95
C GLU A 3 11.94 2.88 -4.68
N THR A 4 10.82 3.27 -4.07
CA THR A 4 10.40 2.77 -2.75
C THR A 4 8.93 2.34 -2.78
N ARG A 5 8.68 1.13 -2.26
CA ARG A 5 7.35 0.59 -1.96
C ARG A 5 7.20 0.39 -0.45
N LEU A 6 6.15 0.97 0.10
CA LEU A 6 5.78 0.85 1.52
C LEU A 6 4.56 -0.08 1.67
N LEU A 7 4.56 -0.93 2.69
CA LEU A 7 3.35 -1.64 3.11
C LEU A 7 2.99 -1.25 4.55
N GLY A 8 1.80 -0.66 4.72
CA GLY A 8 1.29 -0.20 6.01
C GLY A 8 0.21 -1.12 6.56
N CYS A 9 0.31 -1.49 7.84
CA CYS A 9 -0.67 -2.33 8.52
C CYS A 9 -1.43 -1.55 9.60
N GLY A 10 -2.76 -1.52 9.45
CA GLY A 10 -3.66 -0.79 10.34
C GLY A 10 -3.94 0.62 9.86
N GLY A 11 -5.19 1.05 10.03
CA GLY A 11 -5.65 2.38 9.59
C GLY A 11 -4.92 3.51 10.30
N ASP A 12 -4.80 3.44 11.63
CA ASP A 12 -4.15 4.48 12.43
C ASP A 12 -2.65 4.57 12.18
N THR A 13 -1.96 3.43 12.14
CA THR A 13 -0.53 3.37 11.84
C THR A 13 -0.24 3.94 10.45
N SER A 14 -0.97 3.49 9.44
CA SER A 14 -0.77 3.96 8.06
C SER A 14 -1.15 5.43 7.91
N GLY A 15 -2.26 5.85 8.51
CA GLY A 15 -2.71 7.24 8.48
C GLY A 15 -1.76 8.20 9.19
N SER A 16 -1.17 7.80 10.32
CA SER A 16 -0.16 8.57 11.04
C SER A 16 1.14 8.67 10.23
N LEU A 17 1.60 7.54 9.67
CA LEU A 17 2.81 7.47 8.87
C LEU A 17 2.72 8.35 7.61
N LEU A 18 1.65 8.23 6.82
CA LEU A 18 1.49 9.00 5.58
C LEU A 18 1.43 10.52 5.85
N ARG A 19 0.76 10.94 6.93
CA ARG A 19 0.73 12.35 7.34
C ARG A 19 2.12 12.85 7.72
N ARG A 20 2.89 12.07 8.49
CA ARG A 20 4.26 12.42 8.89
C ARG A 20 5.24 12.45 7.72
N LEU A 21 5.02 11.64 6.70
CA LEU A 21 5.78 11.67 5.45
C LEU A 21 5.40 12.85 4.54
N GLY A 22 4.32 13.58 4.85
CA GLY A 22 3.87 14.73 4.06
C GLY A 22 3.09 14.37 2.80
N VAL A 23 2.49 13.17 2.76
CA VAL A 23 1.61 12.74 1.66
C VAL A 23 0.36 13.60 1.63
N ARG A 24 0.03 14.13 0.45
CA ARG A 24 -1.13 15.02 0.25
C ARG A 24 -2.27 14.37 -0.52
N GLU A 25 -1.96 13.37 -1.32
CA GLU A 25 -2.91 12.69 -2.21
C GLU A 25 -2.53 11.20 -2.33
N LEU A 26 -3.55 10.36 -2.42
CA LEU A 26 -3.43 8.95 -2.72
C LEU A 26 -4.31 8.64 -3.93
N ILE A 27 -3.74 7.96 -4.93
CA ILE A 27 -4.47 7.40 -6.06
C ILE A 27 -4.46 5.89 -5.91
N ILE A 28 -5.63 5.25 -5.93
CA ILE A 28 -5.71 3.78 -5.99
C ILE A 28 -5.37 3.37 -7.42
N GLU A 29 -4.31 2.58 -7.58
CA GLU A 29 -3.84 2.09 -8.87
C GLU A 29 -4.44 0.72 -9.19
N ALA A 30 -4.54 -0.16 -8.18
CA ALA A 30 -5.09 -1.50 -8.33
C ALA A 30 -5.42 -2.13 -6.96
N GLU A 31 -6.08 -3.29 -7.00
CA GLU A 31 -6.37 -4.14 -5.83
C GLU A 31 -5.91 -5.60 -6.10
N PRO A 32 -4.60 -5.84 -6.36
CA PRO A 32 -4.14 -7.14 -6.85
C PRO A 32 -4.07 -8.24 -5.77
N TRP A 33 -4.25 -7.88 -4.50
CA TRP A 33 -4.26 -8.80 -3.36
C TRP A 33 -5.62 -8.81 -2.66
N GLY A 34 -6.70 -8.71 -3.45
CA GLY A 34 -8.07 -8.64 -2.94
C GLY A 34 -8.32 -7.31 -2.25
N ASN A 35 -8.62 -7.33 -0.95
CA ASN A 35 -9.02 -6.14 -0.19
C ASN A 35 -7.85 -5.22 0.26
N LEU A 36 -6.72 -5.28 -0.44
CA LEU A 36 -5.55 -4.43 -0.18
C LEU A 36 -5.39 -3.43 -1.32
N ALA A 37 -5.60 -2.16 -1.02
CA ALA A 37 -5.43 -1.09 -1.99
C ALA A 37 -3.93 -0.85 -2.24
N PHE A 38 -3.53 -1.03 -3.50
CA PHE A 38 -2.24 -0.57 -4.01
C PHE A 38 -2.41 0.86 -4.54
N CYS A 39 -1.70 1.79 -3.94
CA CYS A 39 -1.83 3.21 -4.22
C CYS A 39 -0.51 3.85 -4.63
N ARG A 40 -0.61 4.94 -5.39
CA ARG A 40 0.46 5.92 -5.54
C ARG A 40 0.24 7.08 -4.59
N ALA A 41 1.26 7.38 -3.77
CA ALA A 41 1.25 8.48 -2.81
C ALA A 41 2.05 9.67 -3.35
N SER A 42 1.41 10.84 -3.41
CA SER A 42 2.04 12.08 -3.88
C SER A 42 2.63 12.90 -2.72
N LEU A 43 3.88 13.30 -2.89
CA LEU A 43 4.64 14.20 -2.02
C LEU A 43 4.89 15.53 -2.74
N GLY A 44 5.36 16.55 -2.02
CA GLY A 44 5.70 17.83 -2.64
C GLY A 44 6.82 17.76 -3.69
N SER A 45 7.68 16.74 -3.64
CA SER A 45 8.85 16.57 -4.51
C SER A 45 8.88 15.27 -5.30
N GLY A 46 7.80 14.47 -5.28
CA GLY A 46 7.78 13.18 -5.95
C GLY A 46 6.61 12.29 -5.56
N SER A 47 6.73 11.00 -5.81
CA SER A 47 5.74 10.00 -5.39
C SER A 47 6.39 8.68 -5.02
N PHE A 48 5.68 7.86 -4.25
CA PHE A 48 6.07 6.49 -3.93
C PHE A 48 4.87 5.55 -3.95
N GLU A 49 5.13 4.25 -3.97
CA GLU A 49 4.09 3.23 -3.92
C GLU A 49 3.76 2.86 -2.48
N VAL A 50 2.46 2.73 -2.17
CA VAL A 50 2.01 2.29 -0.85
C VAL A 50 0.89 1.27 -0.96
N ILE A 51 0.96 0.23 -0.13
CA ILE A 51 -0.11 -0.74 0.05
C ILE A 51 -0.71 -0.54 1.44
N LEU A 52 -2.03 -0.34 1.49
CA LEU A 52 -2.76 -0.09 2.72
C LEU A 52 -3.53 -1.34 3.14
N LYS A 53 -3.03 -2.00 4.17
CA LYS A 53 -3.65 -3.20 4.75
C LYS A 53 -4.43 -2.84 6.01
N GLY A 54 -5.73 -3.13 6.04
CA GLY A 54 -6.49 -3.11 7.30
C GLY A 54 -5.91 -4.08 8.33
N GLY A 55 -6.09 -3.83 9.63
CA GLY A 55 -5.41 -4.58 10.70
C GLY A 55 -5.51 -6.10 10.56
N GLN A 56 -6.70 -6.61 10.20
CA GLN A 56 -7.00 -8.04 10.04
C GLN A 56 -7.21 -8.48 8.58
N MET A 57 -6.87 -7.64 7.58
CA MET A 57 -7.06 -7.95 6.16
C MET A 57 -5.88 -8.73 5.56
N GLY A 58 -6.12 -9.48 4.48
CA GLY A 58 -5.10 -10.24 3.73
C GLY A 58 -4.89 -11.68 4.23
N THR A 59 -4.22 -12.48 3.40
CA THR A 59 -3.81 -13.85 3.72
C THR A 59 -2.60 -13.87 4.66
N ALA A 60 -2.27 -15.04 5.21
CA ALA A 60 -1.06 -15.22 6.02
C ALA A 60 0.24 -14.87 5.25
N ASP A 61 0.24 -15.11 3.94
CA ASP A 61 1.40 -14.92 3.06
C ASP A 61 1.44 -13.54 2.38
N VAL A 62 0.54 -12.62 2.73
CA VAL A 62 0.34 -11.37 1.98
C VAL A 62 1.60 -10.51 1.87
N PHE A 63 2.46 -10.50 2.89
CA PHE A 63 3.73 -9.76 2.85
C PHE A 63 4.70 -10.34 1.81
N GLU A 64 4.75 -11.67 1.71
CA GLU A 64 5.60 -12.37 0.77
C GLU A 64 5.05 -12.25 -0.66
N ASP A 65 3.73 -12.34 -0.82
CA ASP A 65 3.07 -12.13 -2.11
C ASP A 65 3.29 -10.70 -2.64
N VAL A 66 3.21 -9.69 -1.77
CA VAL A 66 3.55 -8.31 -2.13
C VAL A 66 5.01 -8.17 -2.52
N ARG A 67 5.92 -8.77 -1.76
CA ARG A 67 7.37 -8.73 -2.02
C ARG A 67 7.71 -9.37 -3.35
N GLN A 68 7.02 -10.44 -3.72
CA GLN A 68 7.21 -11.17 -4.97
C GLN A 68 6.36 -10.63 -6.13
N GLY A 69 5.45 -9.69 -5.87
CA GLY A 69 4.52 -9.19 -6.88
C GLY A 69 3.52 -10.24 -7.37
N ARG A 70 3.20 -11.24 -6.54
CA ARG A 70 2.24 -12.31 -6.88
C ARG A 70 0.81 -11.84 -6.58
N PRO A 71 -0.05 -11.59 -7.59
CA PRO A 71 -1.43 -11.24 -7.34
C PRO A 71 -2.20 -12.45 -6.80
N HIS A 72 -3.26 -12.20 -6.02
CA HIS A 72 -4.27 -13.23 -5.77
C HIS A 72 -5.12 -13.38 -7.03
N ALA A 73 -5.37 -14.62 -7.44
CA ALA A 73 -6.35 -14.88 -8.48
C ALA A 73 -7.67 -14.26 -8.02
N ALA A 74 -8.25 -13.39 -8.85
CA ALA A 74 -9.58 -12.85 -8.57
C ALA A 74 -10.54 -14.04 -8.43
N CYS A 75 -11.18 -14.16 -7.27
CA CYS A 75 -12.32 -15.06 -7.08
C CYS A 75 -13.54 -14.51 -7.82
#